data_AF-A0A2E7WMD0-F1
#
_entry.id   AF-A0A2E7WMD0-F1
#
_cell.length_a   1.000
_cell.length_b   1.000
_cell.length_c   1.000
_cell.angle_alpha   90.00
_cell.angle_beta   90.00
_cell.angle_gamma   90.00
#
_symmetry.space_group_name_H-M   'P 1'
#
loop_
_entity.id
_entity.type
_entity.pdbx_description
1 polymer ?
#
loop_
_entity_poly.entity_id
_entity_poly.type
_entity_poly.pdbx_seq_one_letter_code
_entity_poly.pdbx_strand_id
1 'polypeptide(L)' 'LDLRKYASNGGAVDHQALMDGKPQNIRSNPNGKFQLFRIGDAVSARNTHAAIYDALRLMKDT' A
#
# COMPACT_ATOMS: atom_id res chain seq x y z
N LEU A 1 15.31 -7.31 -0.26
CA LEU A 1 14.81 -7.73 1.08
C LEU A 1 13.42 -8.31 0.94
N ASP A 2 13.21 -9.54 1.40
CA ASP A 2 11.91 -10.22 1.37
C ASP A 2 11.05 -9.75 2.56
N LEU A 3 10.51 -8.53 2.46
CA LEU A 3 9.69 -7.89 3.50
C LEU A 3 8.26 -8.45 3.56
N ARG A 4 7.79 -9.10 2.48
CA ARG A 4 6.39 -9.56 2.36
C ARG A 4 6.01 -10.55 3.46
N LYS A 5 6.90 -11.48 3.83
CA LYS A 5 6.63 -12.47 4.88
C LYS A 5 6.41 -11.88 6.27
N TYR A 6 6.87 -10.66 6.52
CA TYR A 6 6.72 -9.97 7.80
C TYR A 6 5.58 -8.93 7.78
N ALA A 7 4.98 -8.70 6.61
CA ALA A 7 3.89 -7.76 6.45
C ALA A 7 2.55 -8.43 6.80
N SER A 8 1.67 -7.72 7.52
CA SER A 8 0.34 -8.21 7.92
C SER A 8 -0.62 -8.34 6.74
N ASN A 9 -0.42 -7.55 5.69
CA ASN A 9 -1.17 -7.64 4.43
C ASN A 9 -0.48 -8.53 3.38
N GLY A 10 0.71 -9.08 3.64
CA GLY A 10 1.49 -9.83 2.65
C GLY A 10 1.88 -9.04 1.39
N GLY A 11 1.76 -7.70 1.41
CA GLY A 11 1.93 -6.84 0.24
C GLY A 11 0.69 -6.73 -0.66
N ALA A 12 -0.47 -7.23 -0.23
CA ALA A 12 -1.75 -7.02 -0.91
C ALA A 12 -2.31 -5.62 -0.64
N VAL A 13 -2.95 -5.05 -1.66
CA VAL A 13 -3.56 -3.71 -1.64
C VAL A 13 -5.02 -3.86 -2.01
N ASP A 14 -5.92 -3.25 -1.24
CA ASP A 14 -7.32 -3.09 -1.59
C ASP A 14 -7.43 -1.88 -2.51
N HIS A 15 -7.43 -2.15 -3.82
CA HIS A 15 -7.49 -1.09 -4.83
C HIS A 15 -8.76 -0.26 -4.75
N GLN A 16 -9.90 -0.85 -4.37
CA GLN A 16 -11.16 -0.10 -4.25
C GLN A 16 -11.09 0.87 -3.08
N ALA A 17 -10.66 0.40 -1.91
CA ALA A 17 -10.47 1.27 -0.76
C ALA A 17 -9.40 2.35 -1.05
N LEU A 18 -8.33 2.02 -1.80
CA LEU A 18 -7.29 2.98 -2.15
C LEU A 18 -7.81 4.08 -3.09
N MET A 19 -8.63 3.73 -4.08
CA MET A 19 -9.26 4.70 -4.97
C MET A 19 -10.29 5.58 -4.24
N ASP A 20 -11.06 4.99 -3.32
CA ASP A 20 -12.05 5.69 -2.51
C ASP A 20 -11.44 6.54 -1.38
N GLY A 21 -10.12 6.44 -1.14
CA GLY A 21 -9.45 7.09 0.00
C GLY A 21 -9.89 6.51 1.36
N LYS A 22 -10.21 5.22 1.41
CA LYS A 22 -10.61 4.50 2.62
C LYS A 22 -9.46 3.70 3.21
N PRO A 23 -9.49 3.40 4.53
CA PRO A 23 -8.48 2.58 5.19
C PRO A 23 -8.27 1.20 4.55
N GLN A 24 -7.02 0.78 4.45
CA GLN A 24 -6.61 -0.53 3.90
C GLN A 24 -6.64 -1.60 5.00
N ASN A 25 -7.70 -2.42 5.05
CA ASN A 25 -7.94 -3.35 6.16
C ASN A 25 -7.46 -4.80 5.92
N ILE A 26 -6.73 -5.06 4.83
CA ILE A 26 -6.23 -6.42 4.54
C ILE A 26 -5.25 -6.86 5.63
N ARG A 27 -5.58 -7.96 6.31
CA ARG A 27 -4.74 -8.67 7.27
C ARG A 27 -4.75 -10.16 6.98
N SER A 28 -3.89 -10.60 6.08
CA SER A 28 -3.73 -12.01 5.68
C SER A 28 -2.65 -12.74 6.49
N ASN A 29 -1.80 -12.02 7.22
CA ASN A 29 -0.75 -12.57 8.06
C ASN A 29 -0.91 -12.07 9.52
N PRO A 30 -1.47 -12.90 10.42
CA PRO A 30 -1.67 -12.54 11.83
C PRO A 30 -0.37 -12.22 12.58
N ASN A 31 0.76 -12.76 12.14
CA ASN A 31 2.07 -12.51 12.75
C ASN A 31 2.76 -11.25 12.22
N GLY A 32 2.20 -10.63 11.18
CA GLY A 32 2.78 -9.47 10.53
C GLY A 32 2.84 -8.24 11.44
N LYS A 33 3.95 -7.51 11.38
CA LYS A 33 4.24 -6.39 12.30
C LYS A 33 4.01 -5.01 11.68
N PHE A 34 3.83 -4.95 10.38
CA PHE A 34 3.61 -3.74 9.61
C PHE A 34 2.76 -4.07 8.39
N GLN A 35 2.10 -3.08 7.79
CA GLN A 35 1.55 -3.23 6.45
C GLN A 35 2.58 -2.77 5.41
N LEU A 36 2.68 -3.49 4.31
CA LEU A 36 3.61 -3.21 3.22
C LEU A 36 2.85 -2.68 2.01
N PHE A 37 3.11 -1.44 1.65
CA PHE A 37 2.52 -0.79 0.48
C PHE A 37 3.59 -0.49 -0.55
N ARG A 38 3.29 -0.76 -1.82
CA ARG A 38 4.09 -0.29 -2.96
C ARG A 38 3.44 1.00 -3.46
N ILE A 39 4.19 2.09 -3.45
CA ILE A 39 3.76 3.37 -4.01
C ILE A 39 4.44 3.59 -5.36
N GLY A 40 3.69 4.13 -6.31
CA GLY A 40 4.19 4.38 -7.66
C GLY A 40 4.25 3.10 -8.52
N ASP A 41 3.72 3.21 -9.75
CA ASP A 41 3.88 2.18 -10.77
C ASP A 41 5.26 2.32 -11.44
N ALA A 42 6.11 1.30 -11.31
CA ALA A 42 7.42 1.25 -11.97
C ALA A 42 7.32 1.09 -13.51
N VAL A 43 6.12 0.85 -14.06
CA VAL A 43 5.89 0.67 -15.51
C VAL A 43 5.99 2.00 -16.28
N SER A 44 6.01 3.14 -15.62
CA SER A 44 6.33 4.41 -16.28
C SER A 44 7.12 5.32 -15.36
N ALA A 45 8.40 5.53 -15.69
CA ALA A 45 9.31 6.51 -15.11
C ALA A 45 8.83 7.98 -15.19
N ARG A 46 7.54 8.23 -15.44
CA ARG A 46 6.90 9.54 -15.60
C ARG A 46 5.87 9.88 -14.50
N ASN A 47 5.60 9.00 -13.53
CA ASN A 47 4.48 9.19 -12.60
C ASN A 47 4.89 9.43 -11.14
N THR A 48 5.87 10.30 -10.90
CA THR A 48 6.18 10.83 -9.54
C THR A 48 4.92 11.43 -8.89
N HIS A 49 4.06 12.09 -9.68
CA HIS A 49 2.78 12.60 -9.22
C HIS A 49 1.85 11.50 -8.68
N ALA A 50 1.75 10.36 -9.35
CA ALA A 50 0.91 9.25 -8.88
C ALA A 50 1.46 8.65 -7.58
N ALA A 51 2.79 8.50 -7.47
CA ALA A 51 3.42 8.01 -6.24
C ALA A 51 3.16 8.95 -5.04
N ILE A 52 3.19 10.27 -5.26
CA ILE A 52 2.87 11.27 -4.23
C ILE A 52 1.38 11.20 -3.86
N TYR A 53 0.47 11.09 -4.84
CA TYR A 53 -0.96 10.94 -4.56
C TYR A 53 -1.28 9.64 -3.81
N ASP A 54 -0.62 8.53 -4.16
CA ASP A 54 -0.77 7.25 -3.45
C ASP A 54 -0.31 7.36 -2.00
N ALA A 55 0.85 7.98 -1.76
CA ALA A 55 1.37 8.19 -0.40
C ALA A 55 0.46 9.12 0.42
N LEU A 56 -0.04 10.20 -0.19
CA LEU A 56 -0.99 11.11 0.47
C LEU A 56 -2.29 10.40 0.83
N ARG A 57 -2.86 9.59 -0.07
CA ARG A 57 -4.07 8.81 0.21
C ARG A 57 -3.84 7.77 1.31
N LEU A 58 -2.67 7.16 1.35
CA LEU A 58 -2.30 6.22 2.40
C LEU A 58 -2.21 6.92 3.77
N MET A 59 -1.62 8.12 3.84
CA MET A 59 -1.37 8.81 5.12
C MET A 59 -2.56 9.64 5.64
N LYS A 60 -3.54 9.96 4.79
CA LYS A 60 -4.60 10.92 5.15
C LYS A 60 -5.58 10.38 6.20
N ASP A 61 -5.76 9.06 6.29
CA ASP A 61 -6.79 8.44 7.14
C ASP A 61 -6.29 7.14 7.85
N THR A 62 -4.97 6.99 8.03
CA THR A 62 -4.37 5.89 8.83
C THR A 62 -4.41 6.14 10.34
#